data_AF-A0A845YWL9-F1
#
_entry.id   AF-A0A845YWL9-F1
#
_cell.length_a   1.000
_cell.length_b   1.000
_cell.length_c   1.000
_cell.angle_alpha   90.00
_cell.angle_beta   90.00
_cell.angle_gamma   90.00
#
_symmetry.space_group_name_H-M   'P 1'
#
loop_
_entity.id
_entity.type
_entity.pdbx_description
1 polymer ?
#
loop_
_entity_poly.entity_id
_entity_poly.type
_entity_poly.pdbx_seq_one_letter_code
_entity_poly.pdbx_strand_id
1 'polypeptide(L)'
;MSLTDAQKIKLPEEIERVLSEDELTIIFLEHEEKFGLNLYNLITGNSYRIRLVHLIKKLNNKQLINDFITIVSHEYPNFAQDL
;
A
#
# COMPACT_ATOMS: atom_id res chain seq x y z
N MET A 1 11.27 -3.66 -7.93
CA MET A 1 11.93 -2.34 -7.96
C MET A 1 11.83 -1.76 -6.55
N SER A 2 12.88 -1.11 -6.05
CA SER A 2 12.84 -0.50 -4.71
C SER A 2 12.40 0.96 -4.82
N LEU A 3 11.54 1.43 -3.92
CA LEU A 3 11.11 2.82 -3.92
C LEU A 3 12.28 3.78 -3.63
N THR A 4 12.36 4.89 -4.35
CA THR A 4 13.20 6.05 -4.02
C THR A 4 12.67 6.76 -2.77
N ASP A 5 13.50 7.58 -2.13
CA ASP A 5 13.08 8.29 -0.92
C ASP A 5 11.93 9.28 -1.18
N ALA A 6 11.89 9.90 -2.36
CA ALA A 6 10.75 10.73 -2.78
C ALA A 6 9.47 9.89 -2.95
N GLN A 7 9.58 8.70 -3.57
CA GLN A 7 8.44 7.80 -3.75
C GLN A 7 7.90 7.29 -2.41
N LYS A 8 8.77 7.03 -1.41
CA LYS A 8 8.34 6.62 -0.05
C LYS A 8 7.53 7.68 0.68
N ILE A 9 7.74 8.96 0.35
CA ILE A 9 7.01 10.09 0.96
C ILE A 9 5.68 10.31 0.23
N LYS A 10 5.67 10.24 -1.11
CA LYS A 10 4.48 10.46 -1.95
C LYS A 10 3.48 9.31 -1.90
N LEU A 11 3.94 8.07 -1.93
CA LEU A 11 3.05 6.90 -2.02
C LEU A 11 2.00 6.83 -0.90
N PRO A 12 2.32 7.08 0.38
CA PRO A 12 1.28 7.13 1.40
C PRO A 12 0.26 8.26 1.16
N GLU A 13 0.64 9.39 0.56
CA GLU A 13 -0.30 10.49 0.22
C GLU A 13 -1.23 10.09 -0.91
N GLU A 14 -0.68 9.43 -1.92
CA GLU A 14 -1.46 8.88 -3.02
C GLU A 14 -2.47 7.85 -2.53
N ILE A 15 -2.07 6.92 -1.65
CA ILE A 15 -2.97 5.91 -1.10
C ILE A 15 -4.09 6.59 -0.30
N GLU A 16 -3.74 7.48 0.63
CA GLU A 16 -4.72 8.17 1.49
C GLU A 16 -5.68 9.07 0.70
N ARG A 17 -5.28 9.54 -0.49
CA ARG A 17 -6.13 10.32 -1.40
C ARG A 17 -7.20 9.47 -2.09
N VAL A 18 -6.89 8.22 -2.44
CA VAL A 18 -7.79 7.37 -3.25
C VAL A 18 -8.48 6.27 -2.46
N LEU A 19 -7.92 5.88 -1.33
CA LEU A 19 -8.37 4.76 -0.51
C LEU A 19 -8.57 5.21 0.93
N SER A 20 -9.72 4.85 1.48
CA SER A 20 -9.94 4.80 2.92
C SER A 20 -9.18 3.61 3.54
N GLU A 21 -9.07 3.63 4.86
CA GLU A 21 -8.45 2.53 5.60
C GLU A 21 -9.21 1.20 5.46
N ASP A 22 -10.54 1.27 5.40
CA ASP A 22 -11.39 0.09 5.25
C ASP A 22 -11.24 -0.53 3.85
N GLU A 23 -11.24 0.29 2.78
CA GLU A 23 -11.01 -0.17 1.40
C GLU A 23 -9.62 -0.81 1.26
N LEU A 24 -8.59 -0.19 1.85
CA LEU A 24 -7.25 -0.76 1.85
C LEU A 24 -7.23 -2.13 2.54
N THR A 25 -7.94 -2.27 3.66
CA THR A 25 -8.06 -3.55 4.38
C THR A 25 -8.71 -4.61 3.51
N ILE A 26 -9.79 -4.26 2.80
CA ILE A 26 -10.49 -5.15 1.87
C ILE A 26 -9.55 -5.63 0.76
N ILE A 27 -8.79 -4.73 0.12
CA ILE A 27 -7.81 -5.10 -0.92
C ILE A 27 -6.82 -6.14 -0.41
N PHE A 28 -6.32 -5.99 0.83
CA PHE A 28 -5.40 -6.98 1.40
C PHE A 28 -6.06 -8.32 1.72
N LEU A 29 -7.36 -8.33 2.04
CA LEU A 29 -8.13 -9.55 2.26
C LEU A 29 -8.44 -10.28 0.94
N GLU A 30 -8.78 -9.55 -0.11
CA GLU A 30 -9.06 -10.13 -1.43
C GLU A 30 -7.80 -10.71 -2.10
N HIS A 31 -6.64 -10.16 -1.76
CA HIS A 31 -5.34 -10.58 -2.30
C HIS A 31 -4.44 -11.29 -1.28
N GLU A 32 -5.02 -12.01 -0.31
CA GLU A 32 -4.27 -12.73 0.73
C GLU A 32 -3.28 -13.76 0.16
N GLU A 33 -3.62 -14.44 -0.95
CA GLU A 33 -2.71 -15.37 -1.62
C GLU A 33 -1.40 -14.70 -2.05
N LYS A 34 -1.45 -13.39 -2.35
CA LYS A 34 -0.32 -12.61 -2.85
C LYS A 34 0.43 -11.88 -1.74
N PHE A 35 -0.29 -11.26 -0.80
CA PHE A 35 0.31 -10.44 0.26
C PHE A 35 0.57 -11.21 1.55
N GLY A 36 -0.04 -12.39 1.68
CA GLY A 36 -0.10 -13.18 2.89
C GLY A 36 -1.29 -12.81 3.76
N LEU A 37 -1.76 -13.82 4.51
CA LEU A 37 -2.90 -13.71 5.42
C LEU A 37 -2.80 -12.48 6.32
N ASN A 38 -3.85 -11.66 6.26
CA ASN A 38 -4.08 -10.56 7.17
C ASN A 38 -2.94 -9.52 7.28
N LEU A 39 -2.18 -9.29 6.19
CA LEU A 39 -0.95 -8.49 6.21
C LEU A 39 -1.16 -7.10 6.83
N TYR A 40 -2.24 -6.40 6.43
CA TYR A 40 -2.52 -5.03 6.85
C TYR A 40 -2.88 -4.93 8.34
N ASN A 41 -3.69 -5.87 8.86
CA ASN A 41 -4.05 -5.89 10.28
C ASN A 41 -2.86 -6.19 11.21
N LEU A 42 -1.78 -6.77 10.68
CA LEU A 42 -0.51 -6.94 11.39
C LEU A 42 0.35 -5.66 11.39
N ILE A 43 -0.06 -4.60 10.70
CA ILE A 43 0.64 -3.33 10.68
C ILE A 43 0.21 -2.48 11.88
N THR A 44 1.16 -2.20 12.75
CA THR A 44 0.91 -1.35 13.93
C THR A 44 1.00 0.13 13.57
N GLY A 45 0.21 0.96 14.24
CA GLY A 45 0.22 2.41 14.07
C GLY A 45 -0.98 3.05 14.76
N ASN A 46 -0.80 4.26 15.29
CA ASN A 46 -1.83 5.03 15.99
C ASN A 46 -2.67 5.92 15.04
N SER A 47 -2.30 5.99 13.77
CA SER A 47 -3.05 6.69 12.72
C SER A 47 -2.94 5.92 11.41
N TYR A 48 -3.91 6.16 10.52
CA TYR A 48 -3.92 5.58 9.18
C TYR A 48 -2.61 5.88 8.44
N ARG A 49 -2.18 7.15 8.44
CA ARG A 49 -0.92 7.60 7.86
C ARG A 49 0.31 6.80 8.34
N ILE A 50 0.41 6.55 9.65
CA ILE A 50 1.54 5.80 10.21
C ILE A 50 1.47 4.32 9.79
N ARG A 51 0.27 3.73 9.74
CA ARG A 51 0.07 2.38 9.21
C ARG A 51 0.46 2.29 7.73
N LEU A 52 0.13 3.27 6.90
CA LEU A 52 0.57 3.31 5.49
C LEU A 52 2.09 3.33 5.35
N VAL A 53 2.79 4.15 6.12
CA VAL A 53 4.27 4.21 6.08
C VAL A 53 4.87 2.85 6.46
N HIS A 54 4.37 2.22 7.52
CA HIS A 54 4.83 0.90 7.94
C HIS A 54 4.48 -0.20 6.92
N LEU A 55 3.30 -0.13 6.30
CA LEU A 55 2.87 -1.02 5.24
C LEU A 55 3.82 -0.92 4.05
N ILE A 56 4.07 0.28 3.54
CA ILE A 56 4.95 0.52 2.39
C ILE A 56 6.35 0.00 2.66
N LYS A 57 6.89 0.23 3.87
CA LYS A 57 8.17 -0.33 4.30
C LYS A 57 8.15 -1.85 4.25
N LYS A 58 7.10 -2.50 4.75
CA LYS A 58 6.96 -3.96 4.76
C LYS A 58 6.84 -4.53 3.35
N LEU A 59 6.03 -3.91 2.48
CA LEU A 59 5.86 -4.29 1.08
C LEU A 59 7.17 -4.15 0.31
N ASN A 60 7.89 -3.03 0.49
CA ASN A 60 9.18 -2.80 -0.15
C ASN A 60 10.23 -3.84 0.29
N ASN A 61 10.27 -4.18 1.59
CA ASN A 61 11.18 -5.21 2.11
C ASN A 61 10.85 -6.61 1.56
N LYS A 62 9.57 -6.90 1.33
CA LYS A 62 9.10 -8.16 0.72
C LYS A 62 9.13 -8.16 -0.82
N GLN A 63 9.55 -7.07 -1.45
CA GLN A 63 9.49 -6.86 -2.91
C GLN A 63 8.07 -6.94 -3.51
N LEU A 64 7.03 -6.75 -2.69
CA LEU A 64 5.60 -6.80 -3.08
C LEU A 64 5.02 -5.42 -3.43
N ILE A 65 5.84 -4.37 -3.38
CA ILE A 65 5.37 -2.99 -3.58
C ILE A 65 4.82 -2.76 -4.99
N ASN A 66 5.45 -3.35 -6.00
CA ASN A 66 5.00 -3.24 -7.39
C ASN A 66 3.66 -3.96 -7.57
N ASP A 67 3.49 -5.13 -6.94
CA ASP A 67 2.25 -5.88 -6.99
C ASP A 67 1.09 -5.10 -6.36
N PHE A 68 1.36 -4.44 -5.24
CA PHE A 68 0.40 -3.53 -4.60
C PHE A 68 0.02 -2.38 -5.54
N ILE A 69 1.00 -1.70 -6.14
CA ILE A 69 0.73 -0.60 -7.07
C ILE A 69 -0.08 -1.08 -8.27
N THR A 70 0.25 -2.24 -8.85
CA THR A 70 -0.50 -2.82 -9.97
C THR A 70 -1.95 -3.14 -9.62
N ILE A 71 -2.20 -3.69 -8.44
CA ILE A 71 -3.56 -4.00 -7.98
C ILE A 71 -4.36 -2.70 -7.78
N VAL A 72 -3.82 -1.75 -7.03
CA VAL A 72 -4.52 -0.50 -6.73
C VAL A 72 -4.73 0.32 -8.01
N SER A 73 -3.75 0.39 -8.92
CA SER A 73 -3.89 1.11 -10.19
C SER A 73 -4.90 0.48 -11.16
N HIS A 74 -5.24 -0.80 -10.99
CA HIS A 74 -6.27 -1.46 -11.77
C HIS A 74 -7.67 -0.91 -11.42
N GLU A 75 -7.93 -0.72 -10.13
CA GLU A 75 -9.20 -0.18 -9.62
C GLU A 75 -9.23 1.35 -9.63
N TYR A 76 -8.07 1.99 -9.47
CA TYR A 76 -7.90 3.43 -9.41
C TYR A 76 -6.90 3.89 -10.48
N PRO A 77 -7.33 4.11 -11.73
CA PRO A 77 -6.42 4.37 -12.87
C PRO A 77 -5.49 5.58 -12.70
N ASN A 78 -5.85 6.55 -11.84
CA ASN A 78 -5.06 7.75 -11.56
C ASN A 78 -4.12 7.59 -10.34
N PHE A 79 -4.07 6.41 -9.74
CA PHE A 79 -3.20 6.11 -8.62
C PHE A 79 -1.76 5.96 -9.09
N ALA A 80 -0.83 6.68 -8.45
CA ALA A 80 0.60 6.46 -8.61
C ALA A 80 1.12 6.57 -10.06
N GLN A 81 0.45 7.32 -10.94
CA GLN A 81 0.92 7.54 -12.33
C GLN A 81 2.25 8.33 -12.37
N ASP A 82 2.48 9.20 -11.39
CA ASP A 82 3.67 10.06 -11.28
C ASP A 82 4.76 9.50 -10.35
N LEU A 83 4.63 8.24 -9.93
CA LEU A 83 5.53 7.59 -8.97
C LEU A 83 6.74 6.95 -9.65
#